data_AF-A0A956DYS3-F1
#
_entry.id   AF-A0A956DYS3-F1
#
_cell.length_a   1.000
_cell.length_b   1.000
_cell.length_c   1.000
_cell.angle_alpha   90.00
_cell.angle_beta   90.00
_cell.angle_gamma   90.00
#
_symmetry.space_group_name_H-M   'P 1'
#
loop_
_entity.id
_entity.type
_entity.pdbx_description
1 polymer ?
#
loop_
_entity_poly.entity_id
_entity_poly.type
_entity_poly.pdbx_seq_one_letter_code
_entity_poly.pdbx_strand_id
1 'polypeptide(L)'
;MSEIITCPTGLTGRIRGMKVREERILADRKLAKAGGQIDELLTACWEETLDAGPYDFGDKGIDWSQVLQGDRFVALLKIRALTYGPAYAFAVGCQNDGCRARIEWELDLCDLPCRELSEESRAAFGDGNRFETVLPDAGKRVWFRLLTGADERKIPQLRRGAGDKLLSAMLAFRVVEVEGVDARERRQFIEDLTMRDADFLVDEFDRVDCGVDTTIEIECPECFAA
;
A
#
# COMPACT_ATOMS: atom_id res chain seq x y z
N MET A 1 20.94 2.81 -15.89
CA MET A 1 20.14 3.91 -16.43
C MET A 1 19.26 4.41 -15.32
N SER A 2 19.09 5.73 -15.24
CA SER A 2 18.27 6.38 -14.22
C SER A 2 17.08 7.05 -14.91
N GLU A 3 15.95 7.11 -14.24
CA GLU A 3 14.68 7.65 -14.75
C GLU A 3 14.06 8.56 -13.70
N ILE A 4 13.33 9.59 -14.13
CA ILE A 4 12.52 10.42 -13.23
C ILE A 4 11.12 9.81 -13.19
N ILE A 5 10.63 9.55 -11.98
CA ILE A 5 9.25 9.11 -11.76
C ILE A 5 8.50 10.15 -10.94
N THR A 6 7.19 10.20 -11.13
CA THR A 6 6.24 10.90 -10.25
C THR A 6 5.31 9.86 -9.65
N CYS A 7 5.25 9.82 -8.32
CA CYS A 7 4.38 8.93 -7.58
C CYS A 7 2.98 9.56 -7.39
N PRO A 8 1.95 8.78 -7.02
CA PRO A 8 0.56 9.22 -6.90
C PRO A 8 0.31 10.46 -6.03
N THR A 9 1.13 10.70 -5.02
CA THR A 9 1.01 11.91 -4.18
C THR A 9 1.65 13.15 -4.80
N GLY A 10 2.35 13.03 -5.92
CA GLY A 10 3.19 14.08 -6.49
C GLY A 10 4.64 14.06 -6.04
N LEU A 11 5.06 13.10 -5.19
CA LEU A 11 6.48 12.85 -4.91
C LEU A 11 7.21 12.52 -6.22
N THR A 12 8.17 13.36 -6.60
CA THR A 12 8.96 13.19 -7.82
C THR A 12 10.43 13.03 -7.50
N GLY A 13 11.08 12.06 -8.13
CA GLY A 13 12.52 11.88 -7.97
C GLY A 13 13.13 10.98 -9.02
N ARG A 14 14.46 10.95 -8.98
CA ARG A 14 15.28 10.12 -9.86
C ARG A 14 15.53 8.78 -9.20
N ILE A 15 15.18 7.71 -9.91
CA ILE A 15 15.45 6.35 -9.50
C ILE A 15 16.39 5.66 -10.49
N ARG A 16 16.98 4.55 -10.05
CA ARG A 16 17.73 3.62 -10.90
C ARG A 16 17.29 2.18 -10.64
N GLY A 17 17.60 1.30 -11.59
CA GLY A 17 17.49 -0.14 -11.37
C GLY A 17 18.46 -0.64 -10.28
N MET A 18 18.16 -1.83 -9.75
CA MET A 18 19.00 -2.53 -8.80
C MET A 18 20.33 -2.95 -9.43
N LYS A 19 21.38 -3.04 -8.61
CA LYS A 19 22.68 -3.62 -8.95
C LYS A 19 22.85 -4.90 -8.13
N VAL A 20 23.76 -5.78 -8.57
CA VAL A 20 24.05 -7.06 -7.89
C VAL A 20 24.34 -6.88 -6.39
N ARG A 21 25.02 -5.80 -5.99
CA ARG A 21 25.29 -5.52 -4.56
C ARG A 21 24.03 -5.37 -3.70
N GLU A 22 22.89 -4.98 -4.28
CA GLU A 22 21.61 -4.88 -3.56
C GLU A 22 20.93 -6.26 -3.37
N GLU A 23 21.44 -7.34 -3.98
CA GLU A 23 21.05 -8.72 -3.67
C GLU A 23 21.17 -9.02 -2.16
N ARG A 24 22.17 -8.44 -1.49
CA ARG A 24 22.33 -8.57 -0.03
C ARG A 24 21.13 -8.08 0.76
N ILE A 25 20.42 -7.05 0.26
CA ILE A 25 19.21 -6.50 0.89
C ILE A 25 18.09 -7.53 0.76
N LEU A 26 17.92 -8.12 -0.43
CA LEU A 26 16.92 -9.16 -0.70
C LEU A 26 17.18 -10.45 0.10
N ALA A 27 18.45 -10.81 0.31
CA ALA A 27 18.84 -12.00 1.06
C ALA A 27 18.82 -11.81 2.60
N ASP A 28 18.72 -10.57 3.09
CA ASP A 28 18.78 -10.29 4.52
C ASP A 28 17.48 -10.69 5.25
N ARG A 29 17.54 -11.83 5.93
CA ARG A 29 16.44 -12.37 6.74
C ARG A 29 16.05 -11.47 7.92
N LYS A 30 16.97 -10.67 8.47
CA LYS A 30 16.66 -9.74 9.57
C LYS A 30 15.83 -8.58 9.05
N LEU A 31 16.21 -8.00 7.90
CA LEU A 31 15.43 -6.95 7.24
C LEU A 31 14.04 -7.46 6.84
N ALA A 32 13.95 -8.67 6.27
CA ALA A 32 12.66 -9.29 5.93
C ALA A 32 11.77 -9.50 7.16
N LYS A 33 12.33 -9.96 8.30
CA LYS A 33 11.57 -10.15 9.54
C LYS A 33 11.12 -8.83 10.19
N ALA A 34 11.91 -7.78 10.05
CA ALA A 34 11.63 -6.45 10.60
C ALA A 34 10.77 -5.57 9.67
N GLY A 35 10.51 -6.02 8.43
CA GLY A 35 9.78 -5.26 7.41
C GLY A 35 10.60 -4.14 6.75
N GLY A 36 11.88 -3.97 7.10
CA GLY A 36 12.72 -2.87 6.60
C GLY A 36 13.35 -3.10 5.22
N GLN A 37 13.14 -4.27 4.61
CA GLN A 37 13.77 -4.64 3.34
C GLN A 37 13.35 -3.71 2.19
N ILE A 38 12.07 -3.33 2.13
CA ILE A 38 11.56 -2.42 1.10
C ILE A 38 12.19 -1.04 1.25
N ASP A 39 12.24 -0.51 2.46
CA ASP A 39 12.82 0.82 2.74
C ASP A 39 14.30 0.90 2.37
N GLU A 40 15.09 -0.12 2.71
CA GLU A 40 16.50 -0.20 2.32
C GLU A 40 16.66 -0.28 0.80
N LEU A 41 15.79 -1.02 0.12
CA LEU A 41 15.81 -1.13 -1.33
C LEU A 41 15.45 0.18 -2.02
N LEU A 42 14.38 0.83 -1.57
CA LEU A 42 13.94 2.13 -2.06
C LEU A 42 15.03 3.18 -1.82
N THR A 43 15.62 3.22 -0.62
CA THR A 43 16.74 4.11 -0.29
C THR A 43 17.94 3.87 -1.19
N ALA A 44 18.30 2.61 -1.46
CA ALA A 44 19.43 2.28 -2.31
C ALA A 44 19.22 2.69 -3.78
N CYS A 45 17.98 2.66 -4.26
CA CYS A 45 17.62 2.89 -5.67
C CYS A 45 17.13 4.32 -5.96
N TRP A 46 16.80 5.10 -4.93
CA TRP A 46 16.44 6.52 -5.04
C TRP A 46 17.70 7.39 -5.03
N GLU A 47 17.97 8.08 -6.13
CA GLU A 47 19.21 8.86 -6.31
C GLU A 47 19.02 10.33 -5.89
N GLU A 48 17.85 10.90 -6.16
CA GLU A 48 17.60 12.34 -5.97
C GLU A 48 16.10 12.59 -5.80
N THR A 49 15.73 13.42 -4.82
CA THR A 49 14.36 13.95 -4.70
C THR A 49 14.30 15.29 -5.45
N LEU A 50 13.36 15.41 -6.39
CA LEU A 50 13.14 16.64 -7.17
C LEU A 50 11.98 17.45 -6.60
N ASP A 51 10.92 16.76 -6.20
CA ASP A 51 9.76 17.32 -5.50
C ASP A 51 9.37 16.34 -4.39
N ALA A 52 9.24 16.83 -3.15
CA ALA A 52 8.83 16.00 -2.02
C ALA A 52 7.30 15.75 -2.01
N GLY A 53 6.52 16.36 -2.91
CA GLY A 53 5.06 16.24 -2.89
C GLY A 53 4.49 16.77 -1.57
N PRO A 54 3.61 16.03 -0.86
CA PRO A 54 3.03 16.47 0.39
C PRO A 54 3.89 16.17 1.63
N TYR A 55 5.09 15.62 1.45
CA TYR A 55 5.95 15.21 2.57
C TYR A 55 6.88 16.34 3.00
N ASP A 56 7.09 16.48 4.32
CA ASP A 56 8.11 17.34 4.90
C ASP A 56 9.25 16.49 5.49
N PHE A 57 10.35 16.38 4.74
CA PHE A 57 11.56 15.67 5.20
C PHE A 57 12.57 16.60 5.91
N GLY A 58 12.26 17.90 6.04
CA GLY A 58 13.21 18.92 6.48
C GLY A 58 14.48 18.95 5.62
N ASP A 59 15.63 19.23 6.26
CA ASP A 59 16.95 19.25 5.59
C ASP A 59 17.54 17.86 5.31
N LYS A 60 16.79 16.78 5.59
CA LYS A 60 17.27 15.41 5.45
C LYS A 60 16.85 14.84 4.08
N GLY A 61 17.55 13.77 3.67
CA GLY A 61 17.08 12.96 2.55
C GLY A 61 15.73 12.32 2.83
N ILE A 62 15.10 11.78 1.78
CA ILE A 62 13.79 11.11 1.87
C ILE A 62 13.73 10.09 3.02
N ASP A 63 12.70 10.20 3.86
CA ASP A 63 12.40 9.22 4.91
C ASP A 63 11.24 8.33 4.45
N TRP A 64 11.59 7.16 3.91
CA TRP A 64 10.63 6.19 3.42
C TRP A 64 9.64 5.67 4.47
N SER A 65 9.93 5.87 5.77
CA SER A 65 8.98 5.52 6.83
C SER A 65 7.79 6.47 6.89
N GLN A 66 7.90 7.70 6.36
CA GLN A 66 6.84 8.71 6.33
C GLN A 66 6.06 8.72 5.01
N VAL A 67 6.64 8.13 3.96
CA VAL A 67 6.02 8.05 2.63
C VAL A 67 4.82 7.09 2.65
N LEU A 68 3.72 7.47 1.98
CA LEU A 68 2.52 6.62 1.83
C LEU A 68 2.83 5.31 1.12
N GLN A 69 2.07 4.28 1.48
CA GLN A 69 2.22 2.94 0.91
C GLN A 69 2.04 2.94 -0.62
N GLY A 70 1.10 3.73 -1.15
CA GLY A 70 0.87 3.87 -2.60
C GLY A 70 2.11 4.32 -3.36
N ASP A 71 2.75 5.40 -2.91
CA ASP A 71 3.99 5.90 -3.54
C ASP A 71 5.15 4.92 -3.44
N ARG A 72 5.30 4.27 -2.28
CA ARG A 72 6.32 3.24 -2.07
C ARG A 72 6.14 2.08 -3.05
N PHE A 73 4.91 1.65 -3.25
CA PHE A 73 4.59 0.56 -4.18
C PHE A 73 4.85 0.96 -5.63
N VAL A 74 4.46 2.17 -6.05
CA VAL A 74 4.78 2.70 -7.40
C VAL A 74 6.29 2.78 -7.61
N ALA A 75 7.03 3.35 -6.67
CA ALA A 75 8.48 3.45 -6.76
C ALA A 75 9.13 2.06 -6.89
N LEU A 76 8.66 1.07 -6.11
CA LEU A 76 9.13 -0.31 -6.18
C LEU A 76 8.86 -0.94 -7.54
N LEU A 77 7.66 -0.77 -8.10
CA LEU A 77 7.31 -1.27 -9.44
C LEU A 77 8.17 -0.65 -10.54
N LYS A 78 8.40 0.66 -10.48
CA LYS A 78 9.27 1.35 -11.46
C LYS A 78 10.73 0.91 -11.34
N ILE A 79 11.25 0.73 -10.13
CA ILE A 79 12.58 0.12 -9.92
C ILE A 79 12.63 -1.30 -10.49
N ARG A 80 11.57 -2.10 -10.28
CA ARG A 80 11.47 -3.46 -10.83
C ARG A 80 11.47 -3.45 -12.36
N ALA A 81 10.73 -2.54 -12.99
CA ALA A 81 10.69 -2.38 -14.44
C ALA A 81 12.06 -1.96 -14.99
N LEU A 82 12.75 -1.01 -14.34
CA LEU A 82 14.11 -0.60 -14.72
C LEU A 82 15.16 -1.71 -14.56
N THR A 83 14.93 -2.65 -13.65
CA THR A 83 15.92 -3.69 -13.32
C THR A 83 15.86 -4.87 -14.29
N TYR A 84 14.66 -5.37 -14.61
CA TYR A 84 14.51 -6.58 -15.45
C TYR A 84 13.65 -6.38 -16.70
N GLY A 85 13.26 -5.13 -16.99
CA GLY A 85 12.31 -4.81 -18.04
C GLY A 85 10.87 -4.73 -17.52
N PRO A 86 9.99 -4.08 -18.30
CA PRO A 86 8.61 -3.79 -17.91
C PRO A 86 7.70 -5.01 -17.96
N ALA A 87 8.01 -6.00 -18.80
CA ALA A 87 7.26 -7.25 -18.90
C ALA A 87 7.35 -8.06 -17.61
N TYR A 88 6.19 -8.53 -17.15
CA TYR A 88 6.03 -9.37 -15.99
C TYR A 88 5.14 -10.57 -16.33
N ALA A 89 5.79 -11.72 -16.49
CA ALA A 89 5.13 -13.00 -16.73
C ALA A 89 4.88 -13.75 -15.42
N PHE A 90 3.67 -14.29 -15.26
CA PHE A 90 3.28 -15.09 -14.10
C PHE A 90 2.23 -16.13 -14.51
N ALA A 91 2.04 -17.14 -13.66
CA ALA A 91 1.05 -18.19 -13.89
C ALA A 91 0.00 -18.22 -12.79
N VAL A 92 -1.26 -18.33 -13.18
CA VAL A 92 -2.40 -18.52 -12.27
C VAL A 92 -3.14 -19.81 -12.60
N GLY A 93 -3.81 -20.38 -11.59
CA GLY A 93 -4.73 -21.49 -11.82
C GLY A 93 -6.11 -20.97 -12.17
N CYS A 94 -6.77 -21.58 -13.15
CA CYS A 94 -8.18 -21.35 -13.43
C CYS A 94 -9.02 -21.63 -12.17
N GLN A 95 -9.85 -20.67 -11.77
CA GLN A 95 -10.71 -20.75 -10.59
C GLN A 95 -11.93 -21.65 -10.80
N ASN A 96 -12.21 -22.07 -12.04
CA ASN A 96 -13.23 -23.07 -12.32
C ASN A 96 -12.76 -24.45 -11.85
N ASP A 97 -13.44 -25.01 -10.84
CA ASP A 97 -13.16 -26.31 -10.23
C ASP A 97 -13.06 -27.47 -11.23
N GLY A 98 -13.83 -27.41 -12.33
CA GLY A 98 -13.83 -28.43 -13.38
C GLY A 98 -12.65 -28.35 -14.35
N CYS A 99 -12.02 -27.17 -14.46
CA CYS A 99 -10.93 -26.93 -15.40
C CYS A 99 -9.56 -27.01 -14.70
N ARG A 100 -9.32 -26.12 -13.71
CA ARG A 100 -8.03 -25.98 -13.00
C ARG A 100 -6.79 -25.89 -13.89
N ALA A 101 -6.96 -25.49 -15.16
CA ALA A 101 -5.85 -25.31 -16.08
C ALA A 101 -4.89 -24.24 -15.55
N ARG A 102 -3.60 -24.39 -15.88
CA ARG A 102 -2.58 -23.37 -15.61
C ARG A 102 -2.60 -22.36 -16.74
N ILE A 103 -2.83 -21.09 -16.40
CA ILE A 103 -2.88 -19.96 -17.31
C ILE A 103 -1.57 -19.20 -17.17
N GLU A 104 -0.77 -19.17 -18.23
CA GLU A 104 0.40 -18.28 -18.32
C GLU A 104 -0.09 -16.91 -18.80
N TRP A 105 0.29 -15.85 -18.10
CA TRP A 105 -0.09 -14.49 -18.41
C TRP A 105 1.14 -13.58 -18.38
N GLU A 106 1.14 -12.56 -19.22
CA GLU A 106 2.16 -11.52 -19.25
C GLU A 106 1.49 -10.16 -19.31
N LEU A 107 2.00 -9.21 -18.53
CA LEU A 107 1.57 -7.82 -18.58
C LEU A 107 2.77 -6.87 -18.50
N ASP A 108 2.55 -5.63 -18.93
CA ASP A 108 3.50 -4.54 -18.72
C ASP A 108 3.23 -3.85 -17.38
N LEU A 109 4.22 -3.83 -16.48
CA LEU A 109 4.11 -3.19 -15.17
C LEU A 109 3.87 -1.67 -15.25
N CYS A 110 4.19 -1.04 -16.38
CA CYS A 110 3.96 0.37 -16.61
C CYS A 110 2.52 0.68 -17.06
N ASP A 111 1.77 -0.34 -17.50
CA ASP A 111 0.38 -0.20 -17.95
C ASP A 111 -0.64 -0.42 -16.82
N LEU A 112 -0.18 -0.80 -15.63
CA LEU A 112 -1.06 -0.96 -14.47
C LEU A 112 -1.73 0.38 -14.10
N PRO A 113 -3.07 0.42 -14.00
CA PRO A 113 -3.77 1.64 -13.61
C PRO A 113 -3.29 2.14 -12.25
N CYS A 114 -3.11 3.45 -12.15
CA CYS A 114 -2.65 4.08 -10.93
C CYS A 114 -3.58 5.24 -10.59
N ARG A 115 -4.15 5.22 -9.38
CA ARG A 115 -4.98 6.30 -8.87
C ARG A 115 -4.10 7.31 -8.15
N GLU A 116 -4.12 8.54 -8.61
CA GLU A 116 -3.47 9.68 -7.95
C GLU A 116 -4.17 10.00 -6.62
N LEU A 117 -3.41 10.55 -5.68
CA LEU A 117 -3.99 11.08 -4.44
C LEU A 117 -4.72 12.39 -4.78
N SER A 118 -6.02 12.43 -4.49
CA SER A 118 -6.84 13.62 -4.73
C SER A 118 -6.27 14.84 -4.00
N GLU A 119 -6.56 16.05 -4.49
CA GLU A 119 -6.08 17.30 -3.87
C GLU A 119 -6.58 17.45 -2.42
N GLU A 120 -7.83 17.05 -2.16
CA GLU A 120 -8.42 17.01 -0.82
C GLU A 120 -7.66 16.03 0.09
N SER A 121 -7.42 14.81 -0.38
CA SER A 121 -6.69 13.79 0.39
C SER A 121 -5.23 14.18 0.61
N ARG A 122 -4.62 14.88 -0.35
CA ARG A 122 -3.26 15.42 -0.24
C ARG A 122 -3.18 16.51 0.83
N ALA A 123 -4.15 17.42 0.87
CA ALA A 123 -4.25 18.45 1.90
C ALA A 123 -4.45 17.83 3.30
N ALA A 124 -5.38 16.88 3.44
CA ALA A 124 -5.64 16.18 4.70
C ALA A 124 -4.43 15.34 5.16
N PHE A 125 -3.67 14.78 4.22
CA PHE A 125 -2.42 14.09 4.54
C PHE A 125 -1.35 15.05 5.09
N GLY A 126 -1.16 16.19 4.43
CA GLY A 126 -0.25 17.24 4.89
C GLY A 126 -0.66 17.84 6.24
N ASP A 127 -1.95 17.91 6.54
CA ASP A 127 -2.50 18.37 7.82
C ASP A 127 -2.63 17.23 8.86
N GLY A 128 -1.56 16.45 9.01
CA GLY A 128 -1.45 15.44 10.07
C GLY A 128 -2.07 14.07 9.76
N ASN A 129 -2.37 13.78 8.49
CA ASN A 129 -2.85 12.46 8.04
C ASN A 129 -4.09 12.00 8.84
N ARG A 130 -5.09 12.88 8.90
CA ARG A 130 -6.30 12.68 9.72
C ARG A 130 -7.55 12.90 8.88
N PHE A 131 -8.19 11.79 8.52
CA PHE A 131 -9.39 11.72 7.71
C PHE A 131 -10.60 11.46 8.60
N GLU A 132 -11.78 11.92 8.19
CA GLU A 132 -13.01 11.83 8.97
C GLU A 132 -14.14 11.21 8.15
N THR A 133 -14.93 10.35 8.79
CA THR A 133 -16.21 9.87 8.25
C THR A 133 -17.22 9.59 9.36
N VAL A 134 -18.47 9.32 9.00
CA VAL A 134 -19.56 8.98 9.93
C VAL A 134 -20.07 7.59 9.62
N LEU A 135 -20.03 6.71 10.62
CA LEU A 135 -20.52 5.34 10.47
C LEU A 135 -22.04 5.32 10.26
N PRO A 136 -22.56 4.60 9.25
CA PRO A 136 -23.99 4.63 8.91
C PRO A 136 -24.89 4.00 9.98
N ASP A 137 -24.49 2.89 10.60
CA ASP A 137 -25.30 2.22 11.62
C ASP A 137 -25.01 2.78 13.03
N ALA A 138 -23.74 2.91 13.40
CA ALA A 138 -23.36 3.45 14.72
C ALA A 138 -23.64 4.95 14.88
N GLY A 139 -23.73 5.71 13.78
CA GLY A 139 -23.94 7.16 13.79
C GLY A 139 -22.79 7.96 14.43
N LYS A 140 -21.63 7.34 14.60
CA LYS A 140 -20.46 7.94 15.26
C LYS A 140 -19.48 8.49 14.24
N ARG A 141 -18.91 9.65 14.54
CA ARG A 141 -17.75 10.17 13.81
C ARG A 141 -16.51 9.34 14.14
N VAL A 142 -15.76 8.98 13.10
CA VAL A 142 -14.54 8.19 13.20
C VAL A 142 -13.45 8.92 12.43
N TRP A 143 -12.26 8.95 13.03
CA TRP A 143 -11.06 9.45 12.37
C TRP A 143 -10.08 8.32 12.11
N PHE A 144 -9.52 8.35 10.93
CA PHE A 144 -8.56 7.36 10.46
C PHE A 144 -7.42 8.04 9.71
N ARG A 145 -6.43 7.23 9.31
CA ARG A 145 -5.24 7.70 8.63
C ARG A 145 -4.87 6.76 7.49
N LEU A 146 -4.20 7.31 6.48
CA LEU A 146 -3.55 6.53 5.44
C LEU A 146 -2.27 5.88 5.99
N LEU A 147 -1.92 4.71 5.44
CA LEU A 147 -0.77 3.95 5.92
C LEU A 147 0.53 4.42 5.27
N THR A 148 1.55 4.56 6.09
CA THR A 148 2.92 4.95 5.70
C THR A 148 3.87 3.77 5.72
N GLY A 149 5.11 3.94 5.26
CA GLY A 149 6.15 2.92 5.39
C GLY A 149 6.39 2.45 6.83
N ALA A 150 6.26 3.34 7.83
CA ALA A 150 6.36 2.99 9.24
C ALA A 150 5.26 2.00 9.68
N ASP A 151 4.09 2.09 9.04
CA ASP A 151 2.97 1.21 9.30
C ASP A 151 3.10 -0.13 8.58
N GLU A 152 3.54 -0.09 7.32
CA GLU A 152 3.77 -1.27 6.50
C GLU A 152 4.72 -2.26 7.20
N ARG A 153 5.75 -1.75 7.89
CA ARG A 153 6.67 -2.56 8.71
C ARG A 153 5.99 -3.29 9.88
N LYS A 154 4.88 -2.76 10.40
CA LYS A 154 4.14 -3.33 11.54
C LYS A 154 3.09 -4.36 11.10
N ILE A 155 2.60 -4.28 9.86
CA ILE A 155 1.55 -5.17 9.32
C ILE A 155 1.89 -6.66 9.49
N PRO A 156 3.11 -7.15 9.18
CA PRO A 156 3.42 -8.57 9.36
C PRO A 156 3.28 -9.06 10.80
N GLN A 157 3.66 -8.22 11.78
CA GLN A 157 3.52 -8.54 13.20
C GLN A 157 2.06 -8.49 13.63
N LEU A 158 1.31 -7.48 13.16
CA LEU A 158 -0.13 -7.36 13.39
C LEU A 158 -0.88 -8.58 12.86
N ARG A 159 -0.60 -9.02 11.63
CA ARG A 159 -1.20 -10.21 11.00
C ARG A 159 -0.94 -11.48 11.82
N ARG A 160 0.30 -11.68 12.29
CA ARG A 160 0.65 -12.85 13.12
C ARG A 160 -0.03 -12.81 14.50
N GLY A 161 -0.19 -11.62 15.09
CA GLY A 161 -0.81 -11.45 16.40
C GLY A 161 -2.34 -11.47 16.39
N ALA A 162 -2.97 -11.18 15.24
CA ALA A 162 -4.42 -11.07 15.15
C ALA A 162 -5.16 -12.41 15.15
N GLY A 163 -4.52 -13.49 14.65
CA GLY A 163 -5.19 -14.79 14.47
C GLY A 163 -6.45 -14.64 13.62
N ASP A 164 -7.59 -15.17 14.12
CA ASP A 164 -8.89 -15.11 13.44
C ASP A 164 -9.52 -13.71 13.43
N LYS A 165 -8.98 -12.75 14.18
CA LYS A 165 -9.49 -11.37 14.30
C LYS A 165 -8.78 -10.39 13.36
N LEU A 166 -8.41 -10.83 12.16
CA LEU A 166 -7.59 -10.03 11.26
C LEU A 166 -8.28 -8.73 10.81
N LEU A 167 -9.56 -8.80 10.44
CA LEU A 167 -10.33 -7.64 9.99
C LEU A 167 -10.35 -6.53 11.05
N SER A 168 -10.83 -6.85 12.26
CA SER A 168 -10.92 -5.87 13.34
C SER A 168 -9.55 -5.33 13.76
N ALA A 169 -8.50 -6.15 13.75
CA ALA A 169 -7.14 -5.69 14.01
C ALA A 169 -6.64 -4.68 12.96
N MET A 170 -6.94 -4.89 11.67
CA MET A 170 -6.57 -3.96 10.60
C MET A 170 -7.37 -2.66 10.66
N LEU A 171 -8.68 -2.74 10.91
CA LEU A 171 -9.53 -1.55 11.11
C LEU A 171 -9.04 -0.72 12.29
N ALA A 172 -8.82 -1.34 13.46
CA ALA A 172 -8.34 -0.67 14.66
C ALA A 172 -6.93 -0.07 14.54
N PHE A 173 -6.13 -0.57 13.59
CA PHE A 173 -4.80 -0.06 13.29
C PHE A 173 -4.82 1.23 12.43
N ARG A 174 -5.84 1.37 11.57
CA ARG A 174 -6.08 2.56 10.74
C ARG A 174 -6.90 3.63 11.46
N VAL A 175 -7.88 3.22 12.27
CA VAL A 175 -8.70 4.15 13.06
C VAL A 175 -7.88 4.74 14.19
N VAL A 176 -7.79 6.06 14.25
CA VAL A 176 -7.05 6.82 15.28
C VAL A 176 -7.94 7.31 16.41
N GLU A 177 -9.21 7.63 16.12
CA GLU A 177 -10.12 8.21 17.10
C GLU A 177 -11.57 7.88 16.74
N VAL A 178 -12.43 7.76 17.75
CA VAL A 178 -13.88 7.57 17.60
C VAL A 178 -14.58 8.50 18.57
N GLU A 179 -15.61 9.19 18.10
CA GLU A 179 -16.31 10.21 18.87
C GLU A 179 -16.98 9.65 20.13
N GLY A 180 -16.50 10.13 21.27
CA GLY A 180 -17.02 9.76 22.59
C GLY A 180 -16.63 8.35 23.04
N VAL A 181 -15.60 7.74 22.44
CA VAL A 181 -15.04 6.45 22.85
C VAL A 181 -13.62 6.67 23.36
N ASP A 182 -13.30 6.15 24.55
CA ASP A 182 -11.95 6.24 25.09
C ASP A 182 -10.95 5.44 24.23
N ALA A 183 -9.70 5.91 24.15
CA ALA A 183 -8.65 5.25 23.37
C ALA A 183 -8.44 3.78 23.77
N ARG A 184 -8.68 3.41 25.03
CA ARG A 184 -8.57 2.03 25.54
C ARG A 184 -9.72 1.14 25.07
N GLU A 185 -10.88 1.73 24.84
CA GLU A 185 -12.11 1.03 24.42
C GLU A 185 -12.25 0.98 22.90
N ARG A 186 -11.48 1.78 22.16
CA ARG A 186 -11.51 1.86 20.69
C ARG A 186 -11.43 0.49 20.01
N ARG A 187 -10.56 -0.40 20.48
CA ARG A 187 -10.45 -1.75 19.89
C ARG A 187 -11.72 -2.57 20.09
N GLN A 188 -12.31 -2.50 21.28
CA GLN A 188 -13.57 -3.18 21.59
C GLN A 188 -14.70 -2.61 20.72
N PHE A 189 -14.77 -1.27 20.60
CA PHE A 189 -15.73 -0.61 19.71
C PHE A 189 -15.63 -1.11 18.27
N ILE A 190 -14.43 -1.23 17.71
CA ILE A 190 -14.21 -1.76 16.36
C ILE A 190 -14.62 -3.24 16.25
N GLU A 191 -14.41 -4.04 17.30
CA GLU A 191 -14.84 -5.45 17.33
C GLU A 191 -16.37 -5.60 17.41
N ASP A 192 -17.07 -4.61 17.95
CA ASP A 192 -18.53 -4.59 18.10
C ASP A 192 -19.27 -3.89 16.93
N LEU A 193 -18.55 -3.41 15.91
CA LEU A 193 -19.14 -2.82 14.71
C LEU A 193 -20.01 -3.82 13.95
N THR A 194 -21.05 -3.31 13.30
CA THR A 194 -21.77 -4.09 12.29
C THR A 194 -20.85 -4.35 11.10
N MET A 195 -21.09 -5.45 10.38
CA MET A 195 -20.33 -5.72 9.14
C MET A 195 -20.53 -4.61 8.10
N ARG A 196 -21.70 -3.96 8.07
CA ARG A 196 -21.95 -2.81 7.19
C ARG A 196 -21.06 -1.62 7.54
N ASP A 197 -20.92 -1.29 8.83
CA ASP A 197 -20.03 -0.22 9.28
C ASP A 197 -18.56 -0.57 8.99
N ALA A 198 -18.18 -1.84 9.15
CA ALA A 198 -16.84 -2.31 8.82
C ALA A 198 -16.54 -2.19 7.31
N ASP A 199 -17.46 -2.65 6.45
CA ASP A 199 -17.34 -2.55 4.99
C ASP A 199 -17.29 -1.08 4.55
N PHE A 200 -18.18 -0.23 5.10
CA PHE A 200 -18.18 1.21 4.84
C PHE A 200 -16.85 1.88 5.23
N LEU A 201 -16.24 1.49 6.36
CA LEU A 201 -14.90 2.00 6.71
C LEU A 201 -13.83 1.57 5.71
N VAL A 202 -13.87 0.34 5.22
CA VAL A 202 -12.94 -0.13 4.19
C VAL A 202 -13.12 0.69 2.91
N ASP A 203 -14.35 0.89 2.47
CA ASP A 203 -14.67 1.72 1.29
C ASP A 203 -14.17 3.15 1.46
N GLU A 204 -14.33 3.74 2.65
CA GLU A 204 -13.84 5.09 2.94
C GLU A 204 -12.31 5.16 2.96
N PHE A 205 -11.62 4.14 3.49
CA PHE A 205 -10.16 4.06 3.39
C PHE A 205 -9.74 4.03 1.93
N ASP A 206 -10.36 3.14 1.15
CA ASP A 206 -10.04 2.95 -0.25
C ASP A 206 -10.46 4.14 -1.10
N ARG A 207 -11.46 4.94 -0.71
CA ARG A 207 -11.87 6.14 -1.46
C ARG A 207 -10.83 7.24 -1.40
N VAL A 208 -10.19 7.44 -0.25
CA VAL A 208 -9.23 8.55 -0.04
C VAL A 208 -7.77 8.16 -0.27
N ASP A 209 -7.47 6.86 -0.40
CA ASP A 209 -6.10 6.39 -0.62
C ASP A 209 -5.65 6.57 -2.10
N CYS A 210 -4.38 6.33 -2.36
CA CYS A 210 -3.79 6.32 -3.68
C CYS A 210 -2.99 5.04 -3.90
N GLY A 211 -2.67 4.72 -5.15
CA GLY A 211 -1.85 3.54 -5.44
C GLY A 211 -2.18 2.89 -6.77
N VAL A 212 -1.60 1.71 -6.96
CA VAL A 212 -1.75 0.92 -8.19
C VAL A 212 -2.90 -0.04 -8.01
N ASP A 213 -3.78 -0.09 -9.00
CA ASP A 213 -4.77 -1.15 -9.11
C ASP A 213 -4.09 -2.41 -9.64
N THR A 214 -4.05 -3.44 -8.80
CA THR A 214 -3.48 -4.74 -9.14
C THR A 214 -4.57 -5.75 -9.51
N THR A 215 -5.81 -5.31 -9.67
CA THR A 215 -6.91 -6.16 -10.14
C THR A 215 -6.70 -6.42 -11.63
N ILE A 216 -6.52 -7.70 -11.97
CA ILE A 216 -6.30 -8.14 -13.34
C ILE A 216 -7.35 -9.19 -13.65
N GLU A 217 -8.21 -8.89 -14.63
CA GLU A 217 -9.17 -9.84 -15.17
C GLU A 217 -8.43 -10.77 -16.15
N ILE A 218 -8.48 -12.08 -15.89
CA ILE A 218 -7.80 -13.09 -16.69
C ILE A 218 -8.84 -14.10 -17.16
N GLU A 219 -9.13 -14.11 -18.46
CA GLU A 219 -9.97 -15.13 -19.05
C GLU A 219 -9.18 -16.44 -19.27
N CYS A 220 -9.73 -17.56 -18.80
CA CYS A 220 -9.12 -18.87 -19.00
C CYS A 220 -9.22 -19.32 -20.47
N PRO A 221 -8.11 -19.60 -21.16
CA PRO A 221 -8.15 -20.02 -22.57
C PRO A 221 -8.74 -21.42 -22.78
N GLU A 222 -8.84 -22.24 -21.73
CA GLU A 222 -9.35 -23.62 -21.82
C GLU A 222 -10.87 -23.70 -21.62
N CYS A 223 -11.43 -22.86 -20.74
CA CYS A 223 -12.86 -22.93 -20.40
C CYS A 223 -13.61 -21.60 -20.52
N PHE A 224 -12.94 -20.51 -20.94
CA PHE A 224 -13.51 -19.18 -21.15
C PHE A 224 -14.23 -18.61 -19.92
N ALA A 225 -13.83 -19.04 -18.73
CA ALA A 225 -14.27 -18.44 -17.48
C ALA A 225 -13.30 -17.31 -17.13
N ALA A 226 -13.84 -16.16 -16.74
CA ALA A 226 -13.11 -15.03 -16.16
C ALA A 226 -13.08 -15.13 -14.63
#